data_AF-A0A0L8GE41-F1
#
_entry.id   AF-A0A0L8GE41-F1
#
_cell.length_a   1.000
_cell.length_b   1.000
_cell.length_c   1.000
_cell.angle_alpha   90.00
_cell.angle_beta   90.00
_cell.angle_gamma   90.00
#
_symmetry.space_group_name_H-M   'P 1'
#
loop_
_entity.id
_entity.type
_entity.pdbx_description
1 polymer ?
#
loop_
_entity_poly.entity_id
_entity_poly.type
_entity_poly.pdbx_seq_one_letter_code
_entity_poly.pdbx_strand_id
1 'polypeptide(L)'
;MTVPIDINVSVKTYQKLSKYKDLEIEISKMWNLKIKTIPVVTGALGMIAKGADCYLARIPGNPKIAEILKIVLMGTAHKILSM
;
A
#
# COMPACT_ATOMS: atom_id res chain seq x y z
N MET A 1 24.82 4.87 4.07
CA MET A 1 23.59 4.69 3.27
C MET A 1 22.87 3.47 3.78
N THR A 2 21.66 3.62 4.37
CA THR A 2 20.90 2.47 4.86
C THR A 2 20.13 1.89 3.67
N VAL A 3 20.55 0.71 3.21
CA VAL A 3 19.80 -0.06 2.21
C VAL A 3 18.55 -0.58 2.94
N PRO A 4 17.33 -0.40 2.41
CA PRO A 4 16.15 -0.93 3.05
C PRO A 4 16.21 -2.45 2.97
N ILE A 5 16.72 -3.08 4.02
CA ILE A 5 16.64 -4.51 4.26
C ILE A 5 15.15 -4.90 4.20
N ASP A 6 14.82 -5.95 3.43
CA ASP A 6 13.46 -6.46 3.20
C ASP A 6 12.62 -6.58 4.50
N ILE A 7 13.26 -6.86 5.64
CA ILE A 7 12.63 -6.95 6.96
C ILE A 7 11.90 -5.64 7.33
N ASN A 8 12.50 -4.49 7.06
CA ASN A 8 11.90 -3.19 7.35
C ASN A 8 10.68 -2.92 6.45
N VAL A 9 10.67 -3.49 5.24
CA VAL A 9 9.53 -3.41 4.31
C VAL A 9 8.37 -4.25 4.83
N SER A 10 8.61 -5.49 5.26
CA SER A 10 7.60 -6.37 5.86
C SER A 10 7.03 -5.83 7.17
N VAL A 11 7.85 -5.20 8.00
CA VAL A 11 7.36 -4.52 9.22
C VAL A 11 6.46 -3.34 8.84
N LYS A 12 6.84 -2.53 7.84
CA LYS A 12 6.01 -1.41 7.36
C LYS A 12 4.70 -1.86 6.71
N THR A 13 4.67 -2.98 5.98
CA THR A 13 3.43 -3.52 5.42
C THR A 13 2.48 -3.96 6.52
N TYR A 14 2.97 -4.68 7.54
CA TYR A 14 2.16 -5.10 8.68
C TYR A 14 1.64 -3.91 9.49
N GLN A 15 2.49 -2.91 9.76
CA GLN A 15 2.07 -1.69 10.44
C GLN A 15 0.94 -0.96 9.70
N LYS A 16 1.03 -0.85 8.37
CA LYS A 16 -0.06 -0.27 7.56
C LYS A 16 -1.33 -1.10 7.68
N LEU A 17 -1.25 -2.42 7.56
CA LEU A 17 -2.42 -3.30 7.68
C LEU A 17 -3.09 -3.17 9.04
N SER A 18 -2.30 -3.17 10.12
CA SER A 18 -2.80 -3.01 11.48
C SER A 18 -3.48 -1.67 11.68
N LYS A 19 -2.84 -0.57 11.24
CA LYS A 19 -3.38 0.80 11.38
C LYS A 19 -4.76 0.98 10.73
N TYR A 20 -5.01 0.32 9.60
CA TYR A 20 -6.26 0.45 8.86
C TYR A 20 -7.26 -0.68 9.15
N LYS A 21 -6.97 -1.57 10.11
CA LYS A 21 -7.82 -2.72 10.37
C LYS A 21 -9.16 -2.33 10.98
N ASP A 22 -9.16 -1.40 11.92
CA ASP A 22 -10.39 -0.88 12.53
C ASP A 22 -11.26 -0.17 11.50
N LEU A 23 -10.63 0.63 10.63
CA LEU A 23 -11.32 1.31 9.52
C LEU A 23 -11.95 0.32 8.54
N GLU A 24 -11.24 -0.76 8.19
CA GLU A 24 -11.79 -1.84 7.36
C GLU A 24 -13.06 -2.43 7.99
N ILE A 25 -13.05 -2.66 9.31
CA ILE A 25 -14.20 -3.20 10.05
C ILE A 25 -15.36 -2.20 10.07
N GLU A 26 -15.09 -0.93 10.36
CA GLU A 26 -16.13 0.10 10.40
C GLU A 26 -16.81 0.29 9.04
N ILE A 27 -16.02 0.40 7.96
CA ILE A 27 -16.58 0.51 6.60
C ILE A 27 -17.32 -0.77 6.23
N SER A 28 -16.79 -1.95 6.59
CA SER A 28 -17.46 -3.22 6.31
C SER A 28 -18.82 -3.31 7.01
N LYS A 29 -18.92 -2.85 8.26
CA LYS A 29 -20.19 -2.78 9.01
C LYS A 29 -21.14 -1.75 8.43
N MET A 30 -20.64 -0.56 8.09
CA MET A 30 -21.45 0.56 7.58
C MET A 30 -22.06 0.25 6.22
N TRP A 31 -21.30 -0.40 5.33
CA TRP A 31 -21.76 -0.74 3.98
C TRP A 31 -22.30 -2.16 3.86
N ASN A 32 -22.18 -2.98 4.90
CA ASN A 32 -22.49 -4.42 4.87
C ASN A 32 -21.80 -5.17 3.72
N LEU A 33 -20.58 -4.75 3.37
CA LEU A 33 -19.77 -5.29 2.27
C LEU A 33 -18.45 -5.84 2.78
N LYS A 34 -17.88 -6.81 2.06
CA LYS A 34 -16.56 -7.36 2.36
C LYS A 34 -15.47 -6.41 1.87
N ILE A 35 -14.98 -5.57 2.78
CA ILE A 35 -13.88 -4.64 2.50
C ILE A 35 -12.54 -5.33 2.76
N LYS A 36 -11.54 -4.97 1.96
CA LYS A 36 -10.19 -5.48 2.14
C LYS A 36 -9.14 -4.42 1.87
N THR A 37 -8.27 -4.22 2.85
CA THR A 37 -7.14 -3.30 2.80
C THR A 37 -6.01 -3.91 1.99
N ILE A 38 -5.46 -3.14 1.05
CA ILE A 38 -4.31 -3.50 0.23
C ILE A 38 -3.16 -2.55 0.56
N PRO A 39 -2.10 -3.03 1.23
CA PRO A 39 -0.98 -2.19 1.59
C PRO A 39 -0.07 -1.99 0.39
N VAL A 40 0.15 -0.75 -0.01
CA VAL A 40 1.21 -0.39 -0.96
C VAL A 40 2.38 0.22 -0.19
N VAL A 41 3.53 -0.46 -0.25
CA VAL A 41 4.78 0.00 0.35
C VAL A 41 5.82 0.14 -0.75
N THR A 42 6.25 1.37 -0.94
CA THR A 42 7.22 1.76 -1.96
C THR A 42 8.45 2.36 -1.28
N GLY A 43 9.64 1.95 -1.71
CA GLY A 43 10.89 2.59 -1.33
C GLY A 43 11.06 3.94 -2.01
N ALA A 44 11.97 4.78 -1.50
CA ALA A 44 12.23 6.11 -2.05
C ALA A 44 12.59 6.10 -3.55
N LEU A 45 13.20 5.00 -4.03
CA LEU A 45 13.61 4.83 -5.43
C LEU A 45 12.55 4.11 -6.31
N GLY A 46 11.30 4.03 -5.87
CA GLY A 46 10.23 3.35 -6.62
C GLY A 46 10.23 1.83 -6.51
N MET A 47 11.06 1.26 -5.64
CA MET A 47 11.07 -0.19 -5.38
C MET A 47 9.79 -0.63 -4.66
N ILE A 48 9.17 -1.72 -5.09
CA ILE A 48 7.99 -2.29 -4.43
C ILE A 48 8.40 -3.45 -3.53
N ALA A 49 7.71 -3.60 -2.40
CA ALA A 49 7.81 -4.76 -1.53
C ALA A 49 7.60 -6.09 -2.28
N LYS A 50 8.45 -7.09 -2.01
CA LYS A 50 8.18 -8.47 -2.43
C LYS A 50 6.83 -8.95 -1.87
N GLY A 51 6.02 -9.61 -2.70
CA GLY A 51 4.68 -10.06 -2.34
C GLY A 51 3.57 -9.01 -2.52
N ALA A 52 3.90 -7.81 -3.01
CA ALA A 52 2.88 -6.84 -3.41
C ALA A 52 1.99 -7.37 -4.55
N ASP A 53 2.56 -8.18 -5.45
CA ASP A 53 1.86 -8.89 -6.52
C ASP A 53 0.68 -9.73 -5.99
N CYS A 54 0.86 -10.47 -4.89
CA CYS A 54 -0.22 -11.22 -4.23
C CYS A 54 -1.37 -10.34 -3.75
N TYR A 55 -1.08 -9.10 -3.31
CA TYR A 55 -2.12 -8.16 -2.91
C TYR A 55 -2.82 -7.53 -4.11
N LEU A 56 -2.07 -7.22 -5.18
CA LEU A 56 -2.59 -6.62 -6.41
C LEU A 56 -3.46 -7.57 -7.22
N ALA A 57 -3.14 -8.87 -7.23
CA ALA A 57 -3.98 -9.91 -7.82
C ALA A 57 -5.37 -10.01 -7.17
N ARG A 58 -5.54 -9.42 -5.98
CA ARG A 58 -6.81 -9.35 -5.27
C ARG A 58 -7.70 -8.19 -5.73
N ILE A 59 -7.16 -7.27 -6.54
CA ILE A 59 -7.91 -6.19 -7.16
C ILE A 59 -8.48 -6.71 -8.48
N PRO A 60 -9.81 -6.72 -8.66
CA PRO A 60 -10.40 -7.08 -9.95
C PRO A 60 -9.90 -6.12 -11.04
N GLY A 61 -9.45 -6.66 -12.17
CA GLY A 61 -8.90 -5.90 -13.28
C GLY A 61 -7.37 -5.93 -13.42
N ASN A 62 -6.65 -6.57 -12.50
CA ASN A 62 -5.18 -6.79 -12.57
C ASN A 62 -4.40 -5.52 -12.96
N PRO A 63 -4.49 -4.44 -12.16
CA PRO A 63 -3.85 -3.16 -12.48
C PRO A 63 -2.33 -3.31 -12.61
N LYS A 64 -1.73 -2.57 -13.54
CA LYS A 64 -0.28 -2.64 -13.76
C LYS A 64 0.45 -1.96 -12.60
N ILE A 65 1.48 -2.64 -12.09
CA ILE A 65 2.37 -2.16 -11.03
C ILE A 65 2.90 -0.73 -11.32
N ALA A 66 3.26 -0.45 -12.58
CA ALA A 66 3.79 0.85 -12.98
C ALA A 66 2.77 1.99 -12.76
N GLU A 67 1.49 1.74 -13.00
CA GLU A 67 0.43 2.74 -12.82
C GLU A 67 0.21 3.03 -11.34
N ILE A 68 0.22 1.97 -10.52
CA ILE A 68 0.09 2.09 -9.06
C ILE A 68 1.26 2.88 -8.48
N LEU A 69 2.49 2.59 -8.94
CA LEU A 69 3.67 3.36 -8.55
C LEU A 69 3.57 4.83 -8.93
N LYS A 70 3.08 5.12 -10.15
CA LYS A 70 2.88 6.50 -10.61
C LYS A 70 1.90 7.24 -9.70
N ILE A 71 0.78 6.60 -9.33
CA ILE A 71 -0.21 7.18 -8.40
C ILE A 71 0.41 7.43 -7.03
N VAL A 72 1.14 6.46 -6.47
CA VAL A 72 1.80 6.59 -5.16
C VAL A 72 2.83 7.70 -5.19
N LEU A 73 3.65 7.79 -6.24
CA LEU A 73 4.67 8.82 -6.38
C LEU A 73 4.03 10.20 -6.50
N MET A 74 2.99 10.35 -7.31
CA MET A 74 2.25 11.61 -7.45
C MET A 74 1.58 12.04 -6.13
N GLY A 75 0.95 11.11 -5.41
CA GLY A 75 0.35 11.40 -4.10
C GLY A 75 1.40 11.77 -3.04
N THR A 76 2.58 11.16 -3.10
CA THR A 76 3.70 11.50 -2.21
C THR A 76 4.30 12.86 -2.57
N ALA A 77 4.52 13.11 -3.86
CA ALA A 77 5.03 14.38 -4.37
C ALA A 77 4.11 15.54 -3.99
N HIS A 78 2.79 15.38 -4.14
CA HIS A 78 1.82 16.39 -3.71
C HIS A 78 1.95 16.69 -2.22
N LYS A 79 2.14 15.66 -1.39
CA LYS A 79 2.30 15.82 0.05
C LYS A 79 3.63 16.49 0.46
N ILE A 80 4.71 16.22 -0.28
CA ILE A 80 6.03 16.84 -0.07
C ILE A 80 6.05 18.28 -0.59
N LEU A 81 5.41 18.55 -1.72
CA LEU A 81 5.34 19.88 -2.32
C LEU A 81 4.41 20.82 -1.55
N SER A 82 3.43 20.27 -0.84
CA SER A 82 2.51 21.01 0.03
C SER A 82 3.04 21.22 1.46
N MET A 83 4.27 20.79 1.76
CA MET A 83 4.88 20.85 3.10
C MET A 83 5.90 21.98 3.20
#